data_AF-A0A5C2HJH1-F1
#
_entry.id   AF-A0A5C2HJH1-F1
#
_cell.length_a   1.000
_cell.length_b   1.000
_cell.length_c   1.000
_cell.angle_alpha   90.00
_cell.angle_beta   90.00
_cell.angle_gamma   90.00
#
_symmetry.space_group_name_H-M   'P 1'
#
loop_
_entity.id
_entity.type
_entity.pdbx_description
1 polymer ?
#
loop_
_entity_poly.entity_id
_entity_poly.type
_entity_poly.pdbx_seq_one_letter_code
_entity_poly.pdbx_strand_id
1 'polypeptide(L)'
;MNEKRLKKYEYLSSKIKTQFFNVLITFLFPFIALYFHLNERANLINEFNNNKELICTIKPLKIDVSKADAWIVDNNSFIKGSTIIPVTKCEIKD
;
A
#
# COMPACT_ATOMS: atom_id res chain seq x y z
N MET A 1 -52.02 5.50 3.84
CA MET A 1 -50.83 6.14 3.21
C MET A 1 -51.03 6.09 1.70
N ASN A 2 -50.87 7.17 0.94
CA ASN A 2 -51.13 7.19 -0.51
C ASN A 2 -50.00 6.50 -1.29
N GLU A 3 -50.29 5.60 -2.23
CA GLU A 3 -49.32 4.85 -3.04
C GLU A 3 -48.27 5.75 -3.71
N LYS A 4 -48.67 6.94 -4.18
CA LYS A 4 -47.74 7.92 -4.78
C LYS A 4 -46.68 8.39 -3.79
N ARG A 5 -47.02 8.50 -2.50
CA ARG A 5 -46.08 8.90 -1.44
C ARG A 5 -45.16 7.74 -1.06
N LEU A 6 -45.65 6.49 -1.09
CA LEU A 6 -44.87 5.29 -0.83
C LEU A 6 -43.74 5.12 -1.86
N LYS A 7 -44.08 5.14 -3.16
CA LYS A 7 -43.10 5.02 -4.26
C LYS A 7 -42.03 6.11 -4.23
N LYS A 8 -42.41 7.35 -3.86
CA LYS A 8 -41.47 8.47 -3.70
C LYS A 8 -40.50 8.23 -2.55
N TYR A 9 -40.97 7.67 -1.44
CA TYR A 9 -40.14 7.35 -0.28
C TYR A 9 -39.16 6.20 -0.59
N GLU A 10 -39.62 5.15 -1.26
CA GLU A 10 -38.77 4.02 -1.69
C GLU A 10 -37.66 4.48 -2.62
N TYR A 11 -37.98 5.32 -3.62
CA TYR A 11 -36.99 5.92 -4.51
C TYR A 11 -35.97 6.77 -3.75
N LEU A 12 -36.43 7.63 -2.84
CA LEU A 12 -35.55 8.50 -2.06
C LEU A 12 -34.65 7.67 -1.12
N SER A 13 -35.22 6.66 -0.47
CA SER A 13 -34.48 5.75 0.42
C SER A 13 -33.42 4.96 -0.34
N SER A 14 -33.76 4.43 -1.51
CA SER A 14 -32.81 3.74 -2.40
C SER A 14 -31.67 4.68 -2.81
N LYS A 15 -32.00 5.90 -3.27
CA LYS A 15 -31.02 6.91 -3.66
C LYS A 15 -30.07 7.28 -2.52
N ILE A 16 -30.60 7.48 -1.31
CA ILE A 16 -29.80 7.79 -0.11
C ILE A 16 -28.88 6.62 0.25
N LYS A 17 -29.39 5.38 0.23
CA LYS A 17 -28.56 4.18 0.48
C LYS A 17 -27.41 4.09 -0.51
N THR A 18 -27.67 4.27 -1.81
CA THR A 18 -26.61 4.22 -2.84
C THR A 18 -25.57 5.32 -2.63
N GLN A 19 -25.99 6.55 -2.34
CA GLN A 19 -25.04 7.64 -2.07
C GLN A 19 -24.23 7.40 -0.80
N PHE A 20 -24.85 6.86 0.25
CA PHE A 20 -24.15 6.48 1.47
C PHE A 20 -23.05 5.45 1.20
N PHE A 21 -23.35 4.38 0.46
CA PHE A 21 -22.34 3.38 0.09
C PHE A 21 -21.22 3.97 -0.76
N ASN A 22 -21.54 4.85 -1.72
CA ASN A 22 -20.51 5.49 -2.55
C ASN A 22 -19.56 6.36 -1.71
N VAL A 23 -20.10 7.14 -0.77
CA VAL A 23 -19.29 7.94 0.17
C VAL A 23 -18.44 7.02 1.04
N LEU A 24 -19.02 5.95 1.57
CA LEU A 24 -18.32 5.00 2.44
C LEU A 24 -17.15 4.31 1.72
N ILE A 25 -17.36 3.84 0.49
CA ILE A 25 -16.29 3.22 -0.32
C ILE A 25 -15.20 4.24 -0.63
N THR A 26 -15.59 5.44 -1.06
CA THR A 26 -14.62 6.51 -1.39
C THR A 26 -13.80 6.92 -0.17
N PHE A 27 -14.43 6.93 1.01
CA PHE A 27 -13.76 7.22 2.27
C PHE A 27 -12.82 6.09 2.71
N LEU A 28 -13.21 4.82 2.54
CA LEU A 28 -12.43 3.65 2.97
C LEU A 28 -11.26 3.32 2.04
N PHE A 29 -11.41 3.57 0.73
CA PHE A 29 -10.41 3.27 -0.28
C PHE A 29 -8.98 3.76 0.06
N PRO A 30 -8.75 5.02 0.47
CA PRO A 30 -7.40 5.47 0.83
C PRO A 30 -6.79 4.72 2.00
N PHE A 31 -7.60 4.29 2.98
CA PHE A 31 -7.10 3.52 4.13
C PHE A 31 -6.65 2.12 3.72
N ILE A 32 -7.40 1.48 2.82
CA ILE A 32 -7.05 0.16 2.28
C ILE A 32 -5.75 0.25 1.48
N ALA A 33 -5.63 1.24 0.59
CA ALA A 33 -4.41 1.47 -0.19
C ALA A 33 -3.20 1.74 0.72
N LEU A 34 -3.37 2.56 1.76
CA LEU A 34 -2.33 2.83 2.75
C LEU A 34 -1.92 1.57 3.50
N TYR A 35 -2.88 0.73 3.90
CA TYR A 35 -2.62 -0.54 4.58
C TYR A 35 -1.73 -1.47 3.73
N PHE A 36 -2.09 -1.68 2.46
CA PHE A 36 -1.27 -2.52 1.56
C PHE A 36 0.16 -1.97 1.42
N HIS A 37 0.30 -0.67 1.20
CA HIS A 37 1.59 -0.04 1.03
C HIS A 37 2.46 -0.08 2.30
N LEU A 38 1.87 -0.04 3.50
CA LEU A 38 2.61 -0.25 4.76
C LEU A 38 2.99 -1.72 4.96
N ASN A 39 2.09 -2.64 4.63
CA ASN A 39 2.33 -4.08 4.79
C ASN A 39 3.43 -4.59 3.86
N GLU A 40 3.44 -4.14 2.60
CA GLU A 40 4.48 -4.47 1.63
C GLU A 40 5.88 -4.04 2.12
N ARG A 41 5.98 -2.82 2.66
CA ARG A 41 7.23 -2.32 3.27
C ARG A 41 7.69 -3.17 4.44
N ALA A 42 6.78 -3.51 5.35
CA ALA A 42 7.11 -4.36 6.49
C ALA A 42 7.59 -5.74 6.05
N ASN A 43 6.97 -6.30 5.00
CA ASN A 43 7.38 -7.58 4.43
C ASN A 43 8.80 -7.54 3.85
N LEU A 44 9.12 -6.51 3.06
CA LEU A 44 10.47 -6.33 2.49
C LEU A 44 11.55 -6.19 3.57
N ILE A 45 11.28 -5.43 4.62
CA ILE A 45 12.21 -5.28 5.75
C ILE A 45 12.38 -6.61 6.49
N ASN A 46 11.30 -7.36 6.69
CA ASN A 46 11.35 -8.67 7.34
C ASN A 46 12.18 -9.67 6.51
N GLU A 47 11.98 -9.71 5.20
CA GLU A 47 12.72 -10.59 4.30
C GLU A 47 14.20 -10.23 4.22
N PHE A 48 14.53 -8.94 4.18
CA PHE A 48 15.90 -8.46 4.31
C PHE A 48 16.54 -8.92 5.64
N ASN A 49 15.81 -8.80 6.75
CA ASN A 49 16.29 -9.25 8.06
C ASN A 49 16.49 -10.78 8.13
N ASN A 50 15.71 -11.54 7.35
CA ASN A 50 15.84 -12.98 7.16
C ASN A 50 16.96 -13.37 6.17
N ASN A 51 17.83 -12.41 5.80
CA ASN A 51 18.96 -12.59 4.88
C ASN A 51 18.56 -12.90 3.43
N LYS A 52 17.33 -12.60 3.00
CA LYS A 52 17.00 -12.64 1.57
C LYS A 52 17.63 -11.46 0.83
N GLU A 53 17.98 -11.71 -0.43
CA GLU A 53 18.41 -10.67 -1.36
C GLU A 53 17.17 -9.92 -1.88
N LEU A 54 17.29 -8.59 -1.95
CA LEU A 54 16.31 -7.72 -2.56
C LEU A 54 16.91 -7.08 -3.81
N ILE A 55 16.13 -6.89 -4.86
CA ILE A 55 16.53 -6.10 -6.03
C ILE A 55 15.86 -4.74 -5.93
N CYS A 56 16.66 -3.68 -5.83
CA CYS A 56 16.18 -2.31 -5.81
C CYS A 56 16.42 -1.61 -7.15
N THR A 57 15.39 -0.97 -7.68
CA THR A 57 15.45 -0.23 -8.95
C THR A 57 15.56 1.28 -8.70
N ILE A 58 16.74 1.85 -8.98
CA ILE A 58 17.00 3.29 -8.92
C ILE A 58 17.31 3.79 -10.32
N LYS A 59 16.35 4.52 -10.92
CA LYS A 59 16.46 4.96 -12.33
C LYS A 59 16.68 3.73 -13.24
N PRO A 60 17.55 3.68 -14.28
CA PRO A 60 17.72 2.47 -15.07
C PRO A 60 18.61 1.40 -14.40
N LEU A 61 19.09 1.64 -13.18
CA LEU A 61 20.01 0.73 -12.49
C LEU A 61 19.25 -0.18 -11.52
N LYS A 62 19.54 -1.47 -11.61
CA LYS A 62 19.14 -2.48 -10.63
C LYS A 62 20.30 -2.72 -9.69
N ILE A 63 20.04 -2.66 -8.38
CA ILE A 63 21.04 -2.84 -7.33
C ILE A 63 20.56 -3.96 -6.41
N ASP A 64 21.41 -4.95 -6.22
CA ASP A 64 21.18 -6.01 -5.26
C ASP A 64 21.49 -5.50 -3.85
N VAL A 65 20.49 -5.63 -2.97
CA VAL A 65 20.53 -5.20 -1.58
C VAL A 65 20.40 -6.45 -0.72
N SER A 66 21.45 -6.77 0.01
CA SER A 66 21.51 -7.94 0.87
C SER A 66 22.22 -7.59 2.18
N LYS A 67 21.88 -8.31 3.25
CA LYS A 67 22.59 -8.19 4.53
C LYS A 67 24.03 -8.68 4.43
N ALA A 68 24.30 -9.66 3.55
CA ALA A 68 25.63 -10.18 3.29
C ALA A 68 26.57 -9.10 2.70
N ASP A 69 26.00 -8.18 1.91
CA ASP A 69 26.72 -7.05 1.31
C ASP A 69 26.83 -5.83 2.24
N ALA A 70 26.65 -6.01 3.55
CA ALA A 70 26.74 -4.97 4.58
C ALA A 70 25.79 -3.78 4.38
N TRP A 71 24.64 -4.00 3.73
CA TRP A 71 23.54 -3.04 3.77
C TRP A 71 22.91 -3.02 5.16
N ILE A 72 22.43 -1.85 5.58
CA ILE A 72 21.67 -1.67 6.81
C ILE A 72 20.29 -1.09 6.48
N VAL A 73 19.29 -1.40 7.30
CA VAL A 73 17.99 -0.76 7.22
C VAL A 73 17.93 0.38 8.23
N ASP A 74 17.53 1.56 7.78
CA ASP A 74 17.22 2.70 8.64
C ASP A 74 15.85 3.26 8.26
N ASN A 75 14.91 3.17 9.20
CA ASN A 75 13.51 3.51 9.02
C ASN A 75 12.89 2.82 7.79
N ASN A 76 12.86 3.53 6.67
CA ASN A 76 12.25 3.10 5.41
C ASN A 76 13.24 3.10 4.23
N SER A 77 14.54 3.05 4.52
CA SER A 77 15.60 3.03 3.51
C SER A 77 16.67 1.99 3.82
N PHE A 78 17.22 1.41 2.76
CA PHE A 78 18.46 0.65 2.81
C PHE A 78 19.65 1.57 2.58
N ILE A 79 20.64 1.48 3.45
CA ILE A 79 21.81 2.36 3.45
C ILE A 79 23.08 1.52 3.30
N LYS A 80 24.00 2.00 2.45
CA LYS A 80 25.36 1.49 2.32
C LYS A 80 26.31 2.63 1.95
N GLY A 81 27.17 3.02 2.90
CA GLY A 81 28.02 4.21 2.75
C GLY A 81 27.17 5.46 2.55
N SER A 82 27.38 6.18 1.44
CA SER A 82 26.57 7.34 1.05
C SER A 82 25.32 7.00 0.23
N THR A 83 25.10 5.72 -0.09
CA THR A 83 23.96 5.30 -0.92
C THR A 83 22.75 5.05 -0.02
N ILE A 84 21.63 5.71 -0.36
CA ILE A 84 20.36 5.57 0.34
C ILE A 84 19.30 5.16 -0.68
N ILE A 85 18.65 4.03 -0.43
CA ILE A 85 17.64 3.44 -1.31
C ILE A 85 16.34 3.30 -0.54
N PRO A 86 15.24 3.95 -0.96
CA PRO A 86 13.95 3.76 -0.30
C PRO A 86 13.44 2.33 -0.52
N VAL A 87 12.91 1.71 0.54
CA VAL A 87 12.39 0.32 0.52
C VAL A 87 11.31 0.13 -0.56
N THR A 88 10.53 1.17 -0.88
CA THR A 88 9.49 1.12 -1.92
C THR A 88 10.01 0.92 -3.35
N LYS A 89 11.33 0.98 -3.55
CA LYS A 89 11.95 0.73 -4.85
C LYS A 89 12.53 -0.69 -4.95
N CYS A 90 12.29 -1.52 -3.94
CA CYS A 90 12.88 -2.83 -3.80
C CYS A 90 11.83 -3.92 -3.88
N GLU A 91 12.19 -5.03 -4.49
CA GLU A 91 11.40 -6.25 -4.61
C GLU A 91 12.23 -7.42 -4.11
N ILE A 92 11.56 -8.49 -3.65
CA ILE A 92 12.26 -9.71 -3.24
C ILE A 92 12.82 -10.37 -4.49
N LYS A 93 14.10 -10.75 -4.46
CA LYS A 93 14.71 -11.55 -5.50
C LYS A 93 14.20 -12.99 -5.36
N ASP A 94 13.49 -13.47 -6.37
CA ASP A 94 13.06 -14.88 -6.47
C ASP A 94 14.26 -15.84 -6.57
#